data_AF-A0A3N5R5G3-F1
#
_entry.id   AF-A0A3N5R5G3-F1
#
_cell.length_a   1.000
_cell.length_b   1.000
_cell.length_c   1.000
_cell.angle_alpha   90.00
_cell.angle_beta   90.00
_cell.angle_gamma   90.00
#
_symmetry.space_group_name_H-M   'P 1'
#
loop_
_entity.id
_entity.type
_entity.pdbx_description
1 polymer ?
#
loop_
_entity_poly.entity_id
_entity_poly.type
_entity_poly.pdbx_seq_one_letter_code
_entity_poly.pdbx_strand_id
1 'polypeptide(L)'
;DNIAFPLKMRKVHKDKINESVRKIARLLNIDNLLDRKPKEISGGQMQRVALGRALVREPKIFLMDEPLSNLDAKLRTEMRVEIKKLQEKVGITTLYITHDQAEAMSMADNVGIMDSGKLLQIDSPQKVYTDPANRFVASFIGVPPMNFIKFKIIKEDSLFLKFDDNSYQQDKRSIIKIPDTLAENLENITGETIYLGIRPKDIILLKDDDDFDGLRLKGETTYVELLGDDSIAEVRLGDSSLKISNVTSRSVIPIVGKETTIGIKYDAIRLFTNSGERIRIKL
;
A
#
# COMPACT_ATOMS: atom_id res chain seq x y z
N ASP A 1 16.68 -2.91 36.03
CA ASP A 1 15.89 -1.75 36.53
C ASP A 1 14.90 -1.11 35.56
N ASN A 2 15.27 -0.85 34.29
CA ASN A 2 14.38 -0.20 33.32
C ASN A 2 12.99 -0.85 33.20
N ILE A 3 12.93 -2.18 33.09
CA ILE A 3 11.68 -2.94 33.02
C ILE A 3 10.93 -2.89 34.36
N ALA A 4 11.63 -2.88 35.49
CA ALA A 4 11.02 -2.88 36.82
C ALA A 4 10.38 -1.54 37.21
N PHE A 5 10.87 -0.43 36.64
CA PHE A 5 10.52 0.93 37.04
C PHE A 5 9.00 1.19 37.15
N PRO A 6 8.15 0.78 36.19
CA PRO A 6 6.72 1.05 36.27
C PRO A 6 6.01 0.31 37.41
N LEU A 7 6.52 -0.85 37.82
CA LEU A 7 5.99 -1.60 38.97
C LEU A 7 6.50 -1.02 40.29
N LYS A 8 7.76 -0.56 40.34
CA LYS A 8 8.33 0.17 41.50
C LYS A 8 7.50 1.41 41.82
N MET A 9 7.12 2.18 40.79
CA MET A 9 6.25 3.37 40.94
C MET A 9 4.85 3.03 41.48
N ARG A 10 4.35 1.82 41.21
CA ARG A 10 3.09 1.30 41.76
C ARG A 10 3.25 0.65 43.14
N LYS A 11 4.44 0.74 43.75
CA LYS A 11 4.78 0.13 45.05
C LYS A 11 4.49 -1.37 45.12
N VAL A 12 4.65 -2.09 44.00
CA VAL A 12 4.50 -3.55 43.96
C VAL A 12 5.62 -4.22 44.78
N HIS A 13 5.30 -5.33 45.46
CA HIS A 13 6.28 -6.07 46.26
C HIS A 13 7.48 -6.55 45.43
N LYS A 14 8.69 -6.50 46.02
CA LYS A 14 9.95 -6.79 45.32
C LYS A 14 9.98 -8.16 44.64
N ASP A 15 9.42 -9.19 45.29
CA ASP A 15 9.41 -10.54 44.73
C ASP A 15 8.53 -10.64 43.48
N LYS A 16 7.34 -10.01 43.51
CA LYS A 16 6.46 -9.92 42.35
C LYS A 16 7.11 -9.13 41.21
N ILE A 17 7.83 -8.05 41.53
CA ILE A 17 8.60 -7.29 40.51
C ILE A 17 9.63 -8.20 39.83
N ASN A 18 10.42 -8.94 40.60
CA ASN A 18 11.45 -9.82 40.06
C ASN A 18 10.84 -10.93 39.18
N GLU A 19 9.73 -11.53 39.62
CA GLU A 19 8.99 -12.53 38.85
C GLU A 19 8.49 -11.96 37.52
N SER A 20 7.77 -10.82 37.55
CA SER A 20 7.25 -10.17 36.34
C SER A 20 8.37 -9.75 35.38
N VAL A 21 9.46 -9.18 35.89
CA VAL A 21 10.62 -8.78 35.07
C VAL A 21 11.24 -9.99 34.37
N ARG A 22 11.47 -11.10 35.09
CA ARG A 22 12.03 -12.33 34.50
C ARG A 22 11.08 -12.96 33.48
N LYS A 23 9.77 -12.99 33.75
CA LYS A 23 8.75 -13.48 32.82
C LYS A 23 8.77 -12.68 31.51
N ILE A 24 8.76 -11.36 31.60
CA ILE A 24 8.79 -10.46 30.43
C ILE A 24 10.14 -10.55 29.69
N ALA A 25 11.25 -10.63 30.41
CA ALA A 25 12.57 -10.75 29.78
C ALA A 25 12.71 -12.05 28.96
N ARG A 26 12.19 -13.18 29.46
CA ARG A 26 12.12 -14.44 28.70
C ARG A 26 11.19 -14.35 27.50
N LEU A 27 10.02 -13.72 27.65
CA LEU A 27 9.08 -13.52 26.55
C LEU A 27 9.72 -12.78 25.37
N LEU A 28 10.61 -11.84 25.67
CA LEU A 28 11.27 -10.97 24.71
C LEU A 28 12.69 -11.44 24.34
N ASN A 29 13.13 -12.60 24.83
CA ASN A 29 14.49 -13.12 24.64
C ASN A 29 15.58 -12.09 24.97
N ILE A 30 15.47 -11.44 26.13
CA ILE A 30 16.43 -10.46 26.68
C ILE A 30 16.84 -10.78 28.12
N ASP A 31 16.58 -12.00 28.58
CA ASP A 31 16.92 -12.47 29.93
C ASP A 31 18.44 -12.45 30.18
N ASN A 32 19.24 -12.71 29.15
CA ASN A 32 20.70 -12.58 29.17
C ASN A 32 21.20 -11.12 29.21
N LEU A 33 20.32 -10.13 29.07
CA LEU A 33 20.64 -8.70 29.09
C LEU A 33 20.22 -7.99 30.38
N LEU A 34 19.65 -8.71 31.36
CA LEU A 34 19.06 -8.11 32.56
C LEU A 34 20.03 -7.23 33.37
N ASP A 35 21.31 -7.60 33.38
CA ASP A 35 22.37 -6.90 34.12
C ASP A 35 23.11 -5.86 33.27
N ARG A 36 22.81 -5.78 31.97
CA ARG A 36 23.46 -4.83 31.05
C ARG A 36 22.83 -3.44 31.13
N LYS A 37 23.66 -2.43 30.93
CA LYS A 37 23.26 -1.02 30.82
C LYS A 37 22.82 -0.68 29.39
N PRO A 38 22.00 0.37 29.18
CA PRO A 38 21.53 0.76 27.85
C PRO A 38 22.63 1.01 26.81
N LYS A 39 23.83 1.44 27.24
CA LYS A 39 24.98 1.67 26.33
C LYS A 39 25.65 0.38 25.85
N GLU A 40 25.31 -0.78 26.42
CA GLU A 40 25.96 -2.08 26.19
C GLU A 40 25.11 -3.03 25.33
N ILE A 41 24.02 -2.52 24.76
CA ILE A 41 23.05 -3.28 23.97
C ILE A 41 22.77 -2.57 22.63
N SER A 42 22.43 -3.35 21.61
CA SER A 42 22.08 -2.85 20.26
C SER A 42 20.73 -2.13 20.24
N GLY A 43 20.43 -1.42 19.15
CA GLY A 43 19.14 -0.73 18.96
C GLY A 43 17.93 -1.67 19.08
N GLY A 44 17.96 -2.83 18.42
CA GLY A 44 16.87 -3.82 18.51
C GLY A 44 16.70 -4.38 19.92
N GLN A 45 17.80 -4.62 20.64
CA GLN A 45 17.75 -5.04 22.05
C GLN A 45 17.17 -3.94 22.94
N MET A 46 17.54 -2.68 22.71
CA MET A 46 16.98 -1.53 23.42
C MET A 46 15.47 -1.41 23.20
N GLN A 47 15.02 -1.67 21.97
CA GLN A 47 13.59 -1.68 21.65
C GLN A 47 12.84 -2.80 22.36
N ARG A 48 13.42 -4.01 22.43
CA ARG A 48 12.86 -5.09 23.25
C ARG A 48 12.78 -4.72 24.73
N VAL A 49 13.80 -4.05 25.28
CA VAL A 49 13.75 -3.53 26.66
C VAL A 49 12.61 -2.51 26.83
N ALA A 50 12.39 -1.63 25.85
CA ALA A 50 11.30 -0.66 25.87
C ALA A 50 9.92 -1.33 25.82
N LEU A 51 9.74 -2.32 24.93
CA LEU A 51 8.53 -3.16 24.88
C LEU A 51 8.31 -3.88 26.21
N GLY A 52 9.36 -4.44 26.81
CA GLY A 52 9.28 -5.11 28.10
C GLY A 52 8.83 -4.16 29.21
N ARG A 53 9.36 -2.94 29.24
CA ARG A 53 8.93 -1.90 30.18
C ARG A 53 7.44 -1.55 30.02
N ALA A 54 6.88 -1.63 28.82
CA ALA A 54 5.47 -1.37 28.61
C ALA A 54 4.59 -2.60 28.98
N LEU A 55 5.00 -3.81 28.61
CA LEU A 55 4.26 -5.05 28.87
C LEU A 55 4.22 -5.46 30.34
N VAL A 56 5.25 -5.15 31.12
CA VAL A 56 5.31 -5.46 32.56
C VAL A 56 4.15 -4.87 33.37
N ARG A 57 3.47 -3.85 32.82
CA ARG A 57 2.30 -3.22 33.45
C ARG A 57 0.98 -3.96 33.21
N GLU A 58 0.99 -4.98 32.36
CA GLU A 58 -0.20 -5.70 31.87
C GLU A 58 -1.29 -4.73 31.35
N PRO A 59 -0.96 -3.85 30.37
CA PRO A 59 -1.93 -2.89 29.87
C PRO A 59 -3.06 -3.57 29.09
N LYS A 60 -4.22 -2.91 29.00
CA LYS A 60 -5.33 -3.36 28.13
C LYS A 60 -5.10 -3.00 26.66
N ILE A 61 -4.41 -1.89 26.42
CA ILE A 61 -4.13 -1.35 25.08
C ILE A 61 -2.65 -0.98 25.02
N PHE A 62 -2.01 -1.34 23.92
CA PHE A 62 -0.65 -0.96 23.60
C PHE A 62 -0.65 0.15 22.54
N LEU A 63 0.06 1.24 22.81
CA LEU A 63 0.18 2.36 21.88
C LEU A 63 1.63 2.43 21.41
N MET A 64 1.85 2.40 20.11
CA MET A 64 3.17 2.55 19.49
C MET A 64 3.13 3.72 18.52
N ASP A 65 3.99 4.71 18.76
CA ASP A 65 4.12 5.89 17.90
C ASP A 65 5.47 5.84 17.17
N GLU A 66 5.42 5.51 15.88
CA GLU A 66 6.57 5.33 14.97
C GLU A 66 7.78 4.62 15.60
N PRO A 67 7.58 3.44 16.23
CA PRO A 67 8.60 2.87 17.10
C PRO A 67 9.85 2.41 16.33
N LEU A 68 9.77 2.22 15.02
CA LEU A 68 10.87 1.69 14.18
C LEU A 68 11.58 2.76 13.33
N SER A 69 11.19 4.02 13.45
CA SER A 69 11.70 5.15 12.65
C SER A 69 13.22 5.33 12.74
N ASN A 70 13.80 5.11 13.92
CA ASN A 70 15.23 5.31 14.19
C ASN A 70 16.12 4.10 13.85
N LEU A 71 15.56 3.04 13.25
CA LEU A 71 16.31 1.83 12.90
C LEU A 71 16.66 1.82 11.40
N ASP A 72 17.78 1.17 11.07
CA ASP A 72 18.14 0.88 9.68
C ASP A 72 17.16 -0.11 9.03
N ALA A 73 17.17 -0.19 7.70
CA ALA A 73 16.19 -0.98 6.93
C ALA A 73 16.19 -2.48 7.25
N LYS A 74 17.37 -3.07 7.53
CA LYS A 74 17.47 -4.50 7.86
C LYS A 74 16.86 -4.75 9.23
N LEU A 75 17.29 -4.00 10.23
CA LEU A 75 16.80 -4.13 11.59
C LEU A 75 15.31 -3.79 11.69
N ARG A 76 14.83 -2.80 10.92
CA ARG A 76 13.40 -2.49 10.81
C ARG A 76 12.60 -3.70 10.33
N THR A 77 13.09 -4.40 9.30
CA THR A 77 12.42 -5.60 8.77
C THR A 77 12.36 -6.73 9.80
N GLU A 78 13.46 -6.99 10.49
CA GLU A 78 13.51 -7.99 11.56
C GLU A 78 12.55 -7.63 12.71
N MET A 79 12.60 -6.38 13.18
CA MET A 79 11.78 -5.91 14.30
C MET A 79 10.28 -5.88 13.98
N ARG A 80 9.88 -5.59 12.72
CA ARG A 80 8.47 -5.70 12.29
C ARG A 80 7.90 -7.11 12.56
N VAL A 81 8.64 -8.13 12.14
CA VAL A 81 8.25 -9.53 12.34
C VAL A 81 8.18 -9.87 13.82
N GLU A 82 9.14 -9.41 14.60
CA GLU A 82 9.17 -9.66 16.05
C GLU A 82 7.99 -9.00 16.77
N ILE A 83 7.69 -7.75 16.45
CA ILE A 83 6.56 -7.02 17.04
C ILE A 83 5.24 -7.73 16.70
N LYS A 84 5.04 -8.14 15.43
CA LYS A 84 3.81 -8.86 15.04
C LYS A 84 3.67 -10.17 15.81
N LYS A 85 4.72 -11.01 15.84
CA LYS A 85 4.71 -12.27 16.59
C LYS A 85 4.47 -12.06 18.08
N LEU A 86 5.05 -11.02 18.66
CA LEU A 86 4.84 -10.67 20.06
C LEU A 86 3.39 -10.26 20.32
N GLN A 87 2.83 -9.41 19.46
CA GLN A 87 1.44 -8.97 19.57
C GLN A 87 0.47 -10.15 19.46
N GLU A 88 0.68 -11.07 18.51
CA GLU A 88 -0.10 -12.30 18.35
C GLU A 88 0.00 -13.21 19.57
N LYS A 89 1.21 -13.39 20.12
CA LYS A 89 1.45 -14.23 21.29
C LYS A 89 0.84 -13.66 22.57
N VAL A 90 0.85 -12.34 22.73
CA VAL A 90 0.31 -11.66 23.92
C VAL A 90 -1.20 -11.45 23.79
N GLY A 91 -1.72 -11.29 22.57
CA GLY A 91 -3.14 -11.04 22.32
C GLY A 91 -3.62 -9.66 22.78
N ILE A 92 -2.72 -8.67 22.89
CA ILE A 92 -3.07 -7.33 23.36
C ILE A 92 -3.54 -6.45 22.19
N THR A 93 -4.63 -5.70 22.41
CA THR A 93 -5.08 -4.66 21.47
C THR A 93 -3.98 -3.62 21.30
N THR A 94 -3.56 -3.41 20.05
CA THR A 94 -2.42 -2.54 19.73
C THR A 94 -2.83 -1.49 18.72
N LEU A 95 -2.58 -0.21 19.02
CA LEU A 95 -2.64 0.89 18.06
C LEU A 95 -1.20 1.23 17.66
N TYR A 96 -0.90 1.09 16.37
CA TYR A 96 0.42 1.34 15.81
C TYR A 96 0.32 2.50 14.81
N ILE A 97 1.09 3.55 15.02
CA ILE A 97 1.13 4.75 14.19
C ILE A 97 2.44 4.72 13.39
N THR A 98 2.34 4.94 12.08
CA THR A 98 3.48 4.96 11.16
C THR A 98 3.14 5.72 9.90
N HIS A 99 4.15 6.33 9.29
CA HIS A 99 4.10 6.85 7.92
C HIS A 99 4.60 5.84 6.87
N ASP A 100 5.12 4.68 7.30
CA ASP A 100 5.63 3.63 6.42
C ASP A 100 4.50 2.66 6.03
N GLN A 101 4.19 2.61 4.74
CA GLN A 101 3.15 1.75 4.22
C GLN A 101 3.48 0.27 4.38
N ALA A 102 4.75 -0.12 4.24
CA ALA A 102 5.15 -1.51 4.37
C ALA A 102 5.01 -1.99 5.82
N GLU A 103 5.21 -1.12 6.81
CA GLU A 103 4.85 -1.40 8.21
C GLU A 103 3.35 -1.65 8.37
N ALA A 104 2.52 -0.70 7.91
CA ALA A 104 1.06 -0.81 8.03
C ALA A 104 0.52 -2.07 7.34
N MET A 105 1.01 -2.36 6.13
CA MET A 105 0.52 -3.48 5.32
C MET A 105 0.97 -4.86 5.81
N SER A 106 2.11 -4.96 6.49
CA SER A 106 2.67 -6.25 6.94
C SER A 106 2.31 -6.62 8.38
N MET A 107 1.98 -5.64 9.22
CA MET A 107 1.76 -5.86 10.66
C MET A 107 0.31 -5.76 11.08
N ALA A 108 -0.49 -4.92 10.41
CA ALA A 108 -1.81 -4.55 10.89
C ALA A 108 -2.88 -5.58 10.50
N ASP A 109 -3.82 -5.82 11.41
CA ASP A 109 -5.04 -6.56 11.08
C ASP A 109 -6.01 -5.65 10.30
N ASN A 110 -6.04 -4.35 10.65
CA ASN A 110 -6.75 -3.28 9.94
C ASN A 110 -5.87 -2.04 9.86
N VAL A 111 -5.91 -1.34 8.73
CA VAL A 111 -5.15 -0.11 8.46
C VAL A 111 -6.13 1.06 8.37
N GLY A 112 -5.91 2.07 9.21
CA GLY A 112 -6.57 3.36 9.09
C GLY A 112 -5.70 4.35 8.32
N ILE A 113 -6.18 4.84 7.18
CA ILE A 113 -5.51 5.86 6.39
C ILE A 113 -6.08 7.22 6.74
N MET A 114 -5.18 8.14 7.08
CA MET A 114 -5.55 9.50 7.42
C MET A 114 -4.87 10.49 6.48
N ASP A 115 -5.57 11.57 6.16
CA ASP A 115 -5.03 12.75 5.48
C ASP A 115 -5.60 14.01 6.10
N SER A 116 -4.76 15.01 6.36
CA SER A 116 -5.17 16.32 6.88
C SER A 116 -6.12 16.23 8.09
N GLY A 117 -5.84 15.30 9.01
CA GLY A 117 -6.64 15.06 10.22
C GLY A 117 -7.95 14.31 10.01
N LYS A 118 -8.25 13.86 8.78
CA LYS A 118 -9.45 13.08 8.45
C LYS A 118 -9.08 11.62 8.21
N LEU A 119 -9.85 10.73 8.80
CA LEU A 119 -9.79 9.30 8.50
C LEU A 119 -10.53 9.03 7.18
N LEU A 120 -9.78 8.59 6.18
CA LEU A 120 -10.29 8.37 4.83
C LEU A 120 -10.82 6.95 4.62
N GLN A 121 -10.14 5.95 5.21
CA GLN A 121 -10.53 4.53 5.11
C GLN A 121 -9.97 3.75 6.30
N ILE A 122 -10.78 2.83 6.84
CA ILE A 122 -10.31 1.74 7.73
C ILE A 122 -10.76 0.43 7.12
N ASP A 123 -9.80 -0.43 6.79
CA ASP A 123 -10.10 -1.80 6.38
C ASP A 123 -8.86 -2.70 6.54
N SER A 124 -8.99 -3.99 6.28
CA SER A 124 -7.84 -4.90 6.17
C SER A 124 -6.82 -4.39 5.13
N PRO A 125 -5.51 -4.64 5.32
CA PRO A 125 -4.48 -4.25 4.37
C PRO A 125 -4.83 -4.59 2.91
N GLN A 126 -5.31 -5.81 2.68
CA GLN A 126 -5.68 -6.27 1.34
C GLN A 126 -6.80 -5.43 0.74
N LYS A 127 -7.88 -5.17 1.49
CA LYS A 127 -9.01 -4.39 0.99
C LYS A 127 -8.65 -2.93 0.73
N VAL A 128 -7.87 -2.30 1.60
CA VAL A 128 -7.34 -0.96 1.37
C VAL A 128 -6.55 -0.89 0.05
N TYR A 129 -5.76 -1.92 -0.25
CA TYR A 129 -5.00 -2.00 -1.50
C TYR A 129 -5.87 -2.24 -2.74
N THR A 130 -6.81 -3.20 -2.67
CA THR A 130 -7.62 -3.67 -3.82
C THR A 130 -8.87 -2.84 -4.08
N ASP A 131 -9.41 -2.20 -3.05
CA ASP A 131 -10.64 -1.41 -3.06
C ASP A 131 -10.47 -0.09 -2.28
N PRO A 132 -9.64 0.82 -2.80
CA PRO A 132 -9.40 2.12 -2.18
C PRO A 132 -10.67 2.99 -2.22
N ALA A 133 -10.98 3.66 -1.11
CA ALA A 133 -12.20 4.46 -0.94
C ALA A 133 -12.22 5.75 -1.77
N ASN A 134 -11.06 6.29 -2.13
CA ASN A 134 -10.92 7.50 -2.95
C ASN A 134 -9.56 7.52 -3.65
N ARG A 135 -9.36 8.51 -4.53
CA ARG A 135 -8.14 8.67 -5.33
C ARG A 135 -6.89 8.84 -4.47
N PHE A 136 -6.99 9.54 -3.33
CA PHE A 136 -5.85 9.71 -2.41
C PHE A 136 -5.40 8.36 -1.84
N VAL A 137 -6.32 7.56 -1.32
CA VAL A 137 -5.98 6.22 -0.78
C VAL A 137 -5.37 5.35 -1.87
N ALA A 138 -5.94 5.41 -3.09
CA ALA A 138 -5.45 4.67 -4.25
C ALA A 138 -4.03 5.08 -4.66
N SER A 139 -3.72 6.38 -4.64
CA SER A 139 -2.38 6.90 -4.95
C SER A 139 -1.39 6.72 -3.81
N PHE A 140 -1.87 6.71 -2.56
CA PHE A 140 -1.02 6.63 -1.39
C PHE A 140 -0.52 5.20 -1.22
N ILE A 141 -1.40 4.20 -1.21
CA ILE A 141 -1.01 2.81 -0.91
C ILE A 141 -0.48 2.10 -2.14
N GLY A 142 0.71 1.50 -2.01
CA GLY A 142 1.32 0.63 -3.02
C GLY A 142 2.52 1.27 -3.71
N VAL A 143 3.55 0.47 -3.96
CA VAL A 143 4.79 0.90 -4.60
C VAL A 143 5.05 0.02 -5.84
N PRO A 144 5.07 0.58 -7.06
CA PRO A 144 4.72 1.97 -7.39
C PRO A 144 3.23 2.30 -7.13
N PRO A 145 2.88 3.59 -6.98
CA PRO A 145 1.49 4.04 -6.82
C PRO A 145 0.54 3.58 -7.93
N MET A 146 -0.77 3.64 -7.68
CA MET A 146 -1.77 3.46 -8.73
C MET A 146 -1.57 4.50 -9.85
N ASN A 147 -1.62 4.06 -11.10
CA ASN A 147 -1.63 4.95 -12.25
C ASN A 147 -3.02 5.52 -12.45
N PHE A 148 -3.11 6.74 -12.95
CA PHE A 148 -4.39 7.37 -13.29
C PHE A 148 -4.38 7.89 -14.71
N ILE A 149 -5.45 7.62 -15.45
CA ILE A 149 -5.69 8.15 -16.78
C ILE A 149 -6.98 8.97 -16.73
N LYS A 150 -6.94 10.18 -17.30
CA LYS A 150 -8.07 11.09 -17.33
C LYS A 150 -8.94 10.83 -18.56
N PHE A 151 -10.23 10.64 -18.33
CA PHE A 151 -11.21 10.41 -19.39
C PHE A 151 -12.42 11.34 -19.20
N LYS A 152 -13.09 11.64 -20.30
CA LYS A 152 -14.43 12.21 -20.34
C LYS A 152 -15.41 11.13 -20.77
N ILE A 153 -16.51 11.00 -20.04
CA ILE A 153 -17.58 10.09 -20.44
C ILE A 153 -18.39 10.75 -21.56
N ILE A 154 -18.53 10.07 -22.69
CA ILE A 154 -19.39 10.50 -23.80
C ILE A 154 -20.47 9.45 -24.05
N LYS A 155 -21.68 9.92 -24.33
CA LYS A 155 -22.84 9.09 -24.67
C LYS A 155 -23.26 9.39 -26.10
N GLU A 156 -23.24 8.36 -26.93
CA GLU A 156 -23.89 8.32 -28.23
C GLU A 156 -24.99 7.24 -28.14
N ASP A 157 -24.93 6.18 -28.96
CA ASP A 157 -25.77 4.98 -28.81
C ASP A 157 -25.27 4.03 -27.71
N SER A 158 -24.04 4.25 -27.21
CA SER A 158 -23.41 3.53 -26.10
C SER A 158 -22.53 4.50 -25.31
N LEU A 159 -22.04 4.07 -24.13
CA LEU A 159 -21.09 4.84 -23.34
C LEU A 159 -19.64 4.56 -23.76
N PHE A 160 -18.88 5.64 -23.94
CA PHE A 160 -17.47 5.58 -24.25
C PHE A 160 -16.64 6.46 -23.30
N LEU A 161 -15.40 6.05 -23.07
CA LEU A 161 -14.38 6.89 -22.46
C LEU A 161 -13.58 7.56 -23.56
N LYS A 162 -13.62 8.89 -23.60
CA LYS A 162 -12.74 9.69 -24.45
C LYS A 162 -11.57 10.20 -23.63
N PHE A 163 -10.33 10.02 -24.08
CA PHE A 163 -9.17 10.63 -23.41
C PHE A 163 -9.39 12.13 -23.23
N ASP A 164 -9.27 12.63 -22.01
CA ASP A 164 -9.43 14.06 -21.69
C ASP A 164 -8.05 14.72 -21.65
N ASP A 165 -7.43 14.74 -22.82
CA ASP A 165 -6.02 15.06 -23.06
C ASP A 165 -5.88 15.80 -24.41
N ASN A 166 -4.98 16.78 -24.49
CA ASN A 166 -4.74 17.57 -25.69
C ASN A 166 -4.05 16.78 -26.82
N SER A 167 -3.24 15.79 -26.46
CA SER A 167 -2.44 14.98 -27.39
C SER A 167 -3.27 14.01 -28.25
N TYR A 168 -4.46 13.61 -27.77
CA TYR A 168 -5.34 12.64 -28.44
C TYR A 168 -6.57 13.25 -29.13
N GLN A 169 -6.69 14.59 -29.17
CA GLN A 169 -7.92 15.26 -29.64
C GLN A 169 -8.35 14.92 -31.08
N GLN A 170 -7.42 14.46 -31.94
CA GLN A 170 -7.70 14.12 -33.35
C GLN A 170 -7.58 12.63 -33.70
N ASP A 171 -7.23 11.76 -32.74
CA ASP A 171 -7.07 10.32 -33.01
C ASP A 171 -8.37 9.55 -32.71
N LYS A 172 -8.87 8.75 -33.65
CA LYS A 172 -10.02 7.85 -33.43
C LYS A 172 -9.74 6.77 -32.36
N ARG A 173 -8.46 6.52 -32.03
CA ARG A 173 -8.02 5.67 -30.91
C ARG A 173 -8.24 6.31 -29.53
N SER A 174 -8.72 7.56 -29.48
CA SER A 174 -9.01 8.29 -28.24
C SER A 174 -10.31 7.89 -27.56
N ILE A 175 -11.15 7.05 -28.19
CA ILE A 175 -12.47 6.65 -27.69
C ILE A 175 -12.47 5.14 -27.44
N ILE A 176 -12.80 4.77 -26.21
CA ILE A 176 -12.84 3.39 -25.74
C ILE A 176 -14.30 3.04 -25.44
N LYS A 177 -14.83 2.02 -26.12
CA LYS A 177 -16.13 1.47 -25.75
C LYS A 177 -16.02 0.78 -24.39
N ILE A 178 -16.92 1.14 -23.49
CA ILE A 178 -17.02 0.47 -22.20
C ILE A 178 -17.99 -0.70 -22.33
N PRO A 179 -17.70 -1.89 -21.77
CA PRO A 179 -18.68 -2.96 -21.61
C PRO A 179 -19.96 -2.48 -20.93
N ASP A 180 -21.11 -3.00 -21.34
CA ASP A 180 -22.42 -2.58 -20.84
C ASP A 180 -22.57 -2.78 -19.33
N THR A 181 -21.88 -3.79 -18.76
CA THR A 181 -21.82 -4.03 -17.31
C THR A 181 -21.27 -2.84 -16.52
N LEU A 182 -20.36 -2.08 -17.11
CA LEU A 182 -19.78 -0.90 -16.51
C LEU A 182 -20.60 0.37 -16.82
N ALA A 183 -21.43 0.35 -17.87
CA ALA A 183 -22.18 1.50 -18.38
C ALA A 183 -23.31 1.96 -17.43
N GLU A 184 -24.04 1.03 -16.81
CA GLU A 184 -25.21 1.36 -15.96
C GLU A 184 -24.87 2.31 -14.80
N ASN A 185 -23.66 2.20 -14.24
CA ASN A 185 -23.21 3.04 -13.11
C ASN A 185 -22.61 4.38 -13.55
N LEU A 186 -22.45 4.59 -14.86
CA LEU A 186 -21.80 5.77 -15.45
C LEU A 186 -22.75 6.71 -16.18
N GLU A 187 -24.01 6.30 -16.42
CA GLU A 187 -24.98 7.13 -17.13
C GLU A 187 -25.22 8.48 -16.47
N ASN A 188 -25.32 8.49 -15.13
CA ASN A 188 -25.61 9.69 -14.34
C ASN A 188 -24.47 10.72 -14.30
N ILE A 189 -23.28 10.35 -14.78
CA ILE A 189 -22.09 11.22 -14.82
C ILE A 189 -21.57 11.41 -16.26
N THR A 190 -22.46 11.23 -17.23
CA THR A 190 -22.18 11.52 -18.65
C THR A 190 -21.73 12.98 -18.82
N GLY A 191 -20.66 13.20 -19.58
CA GLY A 191 -20.08 14.53 -19.80
C GLY A 191 -19.10 14.98 -18.73
N GLU A 192 -19.00 14.27 -17.60
CA GLU A 192 -18.02 14.56 -16.57
C GLU A 192 -16.64 13.97 -16.88
N THR A 193 -15.62 14.60 -16.30
CA THR A 193 -14.27 14.05 -16.22
C THR A 193 -14.22 12.98 -15.13
N ILE A 194 -13.66 11.82 -15.47
CA ILE A 194 -13.33 10.75 -14.53
C ILE A 194 -11.85 10.38 -14.61
N TYR A 195 -11.38 9.67 -13.60
CA TYR A 195 -10.06 9.08 -13.55
C TYR A 195 -10.17 7.56 -13.52
N LEU A 196 -9.56 6.90 -14.51
CA LEU A 196 -9.33 5.47 -14.50
C LEU A 196 -8.04 5.20 -13.73
N GLY A 197 -8.18 4.56 -12.57
CA GLY A 197 -7.10 4.06 -11.75
C GLY A 197 -6.78 2.59 -12.06
N ILE A 198 -5.50 2.27 -12.24
CA ILE A 198 -5.01 0.91 -12.47
C ILE A 198 -3.67 0.69 -11.77
N ARG A 199 -3.50 -0.46 -11.09
CA ARG A 199 -2.22 -0.76 -10.43
C ARG A 199 -1.15 -1.11 -11.47
N PRO A 200 0.11 -0.72 -11.25
CA PRO A 200 1.22 -1.09 -12.16
C PRO A 200 1.32 -2.59 -12.46
N LYS A 201 1.05 -3.46 -11.48
CA LYS A 201 1.10 -4.92 -11.65
C LYS A 201 -0.03 -5.48 -12.53
N ASP A 202 -1.14 -4.74 -12.64
CA ASP A 202 -2.35 -5.16 -13.33
C ASP A 202 -2.37 -4.68 -14.80
N ILE A 203 -1.36 -3.90 -15.20
CA ILE A 203 -1.08 -3.59 -16.61
C ILE A 203 -0.23 -4.71 -17.19
N ILE A 204 -0.59 -5.20 -18.38
CA ILE A 204 0.18 -6.22 -19.10
C ILE A 204 0.78 -5.65 -20.38
N LEU A 205 1.95 -6.15 -20.77
CA LEU A 205 2.53 -5.86 -22.08
C LEU A 205 1.95 -6.85 -23.09
N LEU A 206 1.47 -6.33 -24.20
CA LEU A 206 0.85 -7.12 -25.27
C LEU A 206 1.72 -7.09 -26.52
N LYS A 207 1.75 -8.21 -27.22
CA LYS A 207 2.12 -8.26 -28.64
C LYS A 207 0.95 -7.81 -29.49
N ASP A 208 1.23 -7.41 -30.74
CA ASP A 208 0.19 -6.92 -31.64
C ASP A 208 -0.86 -8.00 -31.97
N ASP A 209 -0.48 -9.28 -31.94
CA ASP A 209 -1.31 -10.45 -32.26
C ASP A 209 -1.93 -11.16 -31.04
N ASP A 210 -1.65 -10.71 -29.81
CA ASP A 210 -2.23 -11.33 -28.61
C ASP A 210 -3.76 -11.21 -28.64
N ASP A 211 -4.49 -12.30 -28.42
CA ASP A 211 -5.93 -12.26 -28.14
C ASP A 211 -6.15 -11.83 -26.68
N PHE A 212 -6.68 -10.63 -26.47
CA PHE A 212 -6.83 -10.04 -25.14
C PHE A 212 -8.18 -9.35 -25.01
N ASP A 213 -9.00 -9.89 -24.10
CA ASP A 213 -10.27 -9.32 -23.68
C ASP A 213 -10.03 -8.26 -22.59
N GLY A 214 -9.99 -7.00 -23.02
CA GLY A 214 -9.75 -5.86 -22.17
C GLY A 214 -9.42 -4.59 -22.96
N LEU A 215 -9.08 -3.53 -22.23
CA LEU A 215 -8.64 -2.28 -22.81
C LEU A 215 -7.21 -2.42 -23.36
N ARG A 216 -7.01 -2.12 -24.64
CA ARG A 216 -5.69 -2.03 -25.30
C ARG A 216 -5.32 -0.58 -25.58
N LEU A 217 -4.13 -0.18 -25.16
CA LEU A 217 -3.60 1.17 -25.37
C LEU A 217 -2.20 1.08 -25.97
N LYS A 218 -1.87 1.99 -26.90
CA LYS A 218 -0.54 2.09 -27.50
C LYS A 218 0.12 3.38 -27.03
N GLY A 219 1.35 3.27 -26.56
CA GLY A 219 2.16 4.38 -26.06
C GLY A 219 3.64 4.17 -26.30
N GLU A 220 4.44 5.18 -26.00
CA GLU A 220 5.90 5.10 -26.13
C GLU A 220 6.52 4.69 -24.80
N THR A 221 7.40 3.70 -24.81
CA THR A 221 8.19 3.37 -23.61
C THR A 221 9.24 4.45 -23.37
N THR A 222 9.15 5.15 -22.25
CA THR A 222 10.05 6.25 -21.89
C THR A 222 11.14 5.83 -20.92
N TYR A 223 10.89 4.78 -20.12
CA TYR A 223 11.81 4.31 -19.10
C TYR A 223 11.64 2.81 -18.85
N VAL A 224 12.76 2.14 -18.56
CA VAL A 224 12.79 0.73 -18.12
C VAL A 224 13.84 0.59 -17.04
N GLU A 225 13.45 0.00 -15.92
CA GLU A 225 14.29 -0.31 -14.77
C GLU A 225 14.24 -1.81 -14.49
N LEU A 226 15.41 -2.41 -14.34
CA LEU A 226 15.56 -3.83 -14.02
C LEU A 226 16.19 -3.93 -12.63
N LEU A 227 15.41 -4.35 -11.64
CA LEU A 227 15.78 -4.47 -10.22
C LEU A 227 15.96 -5.94 -9.83
N GLY A 228 16.52 -6.74 -10.74
CA GLY A 228 16.63 -8.19 -10.56
C GLY A 228 15.29 -8.89 -10.84
N ASP A 229 14.65 -9.41 -9.79
CA ASP A 229 13.36 -10.11 -9.89
C ASP A 229 12.19 -9.14 -10.14
N ASP A 230 12.35 -7.88 -9.71
CA ASP A 230 11.42 -6.81 -10.00
C ASP A 230 11.84 -6.02 -11.24
N SER A 231 10.86 -5.50 -11.95
CA SER A 231 11.12 -4.60 -13.08
C SER A 231 9.99 -3.61 -13.24
N ILE A 232 10.34 -2.39 -13.63
CA ILE A 232 9.40 -1.30 -13.83
C ILE A 232 9.61 -0.77 -15.25
N ALA A 233 8.52 -0.56 -15.98
CA ALA A 233 8.54 0.22 -17.21
C ALA A 233 7.63 1.43 -17.07
N GLU A 234 7.95 2.51 -17.77
CA GLU A 234 7.06 3.65 -17.95
C GLU A 234 6.67 3.74 -19.42
N VAL A 235 5.36 3.83 -19.66
CA VAL A 235 4.78 4.01 -20.99
C VAL A 235 3.99 5.31 -21.00
N ARG A 236 4.39 6.23 -21.88
CA ARG A 236 3.70 7.48 -22.13
C ARG A 236 2.54 7.27 -23.08
N LEU A 237 1.36 7.68 -22.64
CA LEU A 237 0.10 7.72 -23.38
C LEU A 237 -0.36 9.17 -23.39
N GLY A 238 -0.05 9.89 -24.46
CA GLY A 238 -0.38 11.31 -24.56
C GLY A 238 0.37 12.14 -23.53
N ASP A 239 -0.35 12.93 -22.74
CA ASP A 239 0.13 13.72 -21.61
C ASP A 239 0.26 12.89 -20.32
N SER A 240 -0.20 11.63 -20.32
CA SER A 240 -0.13 10.72 -19.16
C SER A 240 1.05 9.73 -19.27
N SER A 241 1.66 9.38 -18.14
CA SER A 241 2.68 8.33 -18.02
C SER A 241 2.19 7.22 -17.09
N LEU A 242 2.24 5.97 -17.54
CA LEU A 242 1.85 4.81 -16.74
C LEU A 242 3.06 3.96 -16.39
N LYS A 243 3.20 3.66 -15.10
CA LYS A 243 4.16 2.69 -14.58
C LYS A 243 3.59 1.29 -14.65
N ILE A 244 4.41 0.33 -15.06
CA ILE A 244 4.07 -1.08 -15.21
C ILE A 244 5.06 -1.87 -14.38
N SER A 245 4.60 -2.81 -13.56
CA SER A 245 5.47 -3.65 -12.74
C SER A 245 5.60 -5.06 -13.33
N ASN A 246 6.71 -5.73 -13.02
CA ASN A 246 7.03 -7.12 -13.36
C ASN A 246 7.07 -7.39 -14.88
N VAL A 247 7.61 -6.44 -15.64
CA VAL A 247 7.74 -6.54 -17.11
C VAL A 247 8.68 -7.68 -17.56
N THR A 248 9.68 -8.05 -16.75
CA THR A 248 10.66 -9.14 -17.01
C THR A 248 10.08 -10.54 -16.79
N SER A 249 9.07 -10.69 -15.94
CA SER A 249 8.37 -11.97 -15.73
C SER A 249 7.54 -12.38 -16.95
N ARG A 250 7.39 -11.47 -17.91
CA ARG A 250 6.59 -11.62 -19.13
C ARG A 250 7.57 -11.59 -20.31
N SER A 251 7.33 -12.42 -21.32
CA SER A 251 8.30 -12.77 -22.38
C SER A 251 8.74 -11.63 -23.31
N VAL A 252 8.50 -10.37 -22.96
CA VAL A 252 8.81 -9.17 -23.74
C VAL A 252 9.28 -8.06 -22.79
N ILE A 253 10.54 -7.66 -22.90
CA ILE A 253 11.06 -6.45 -22.26
C ILE A 253 10.83 -5.28 -23.24
N PRO A 254 10.11 -4.22 -22.84
CA PRO A 254 9.85 -3.10 -23.73
C PRO A 254 11.15 -2.32 -24.00
N ILE A 255 11.24 -1.70 -25.17
CA ILE A 255 12.45 -0.96 -25.59
C ILE A 255 12.18 0.53 -25.48
N VAL A 256 13.05 1.26 -24.77
CA VAL A 256 12.94 2.72 -24.63
C VAL A 256 12.94 3.39 -26.01
N GLY A 257 12.02 4.34 -26.21
CA GLY A 257 11.79 5.05 -27.47
C GLY A 257 11.00 4.27 -28.52
N LYS A 258 10.48 3.07 -28.19
CA LYS A 258 9.61 2.29 -29.09
C LYS A 258 8.16 2.34 -28.64
N GLU A 259 7.27 2.15 -29.61
CA GLU A 259 5.85 1.94 -29.34
C GLU A 259 5.65 0.59 -28.65
N THR A 260 4.85 0.60 -27.61
CA THR A 260 4.51 -0.54 -26.76
C THR A 260 2.99 -0.58 -26.60
N THR A 261 2.42 -1.76 -26.87
CA THR A 261 1.00 -2.02 -26.61
C THR A 261 0.83 -2.55 -25.19
N ILE A 262 -0.09 -1.95 -24.43
CA ILE A 262 -0.44 -2.38 -23.08
C ILE A 262 -1.89 -2.86 -23.02
N GLY A 263 -2.14 -3.85 -22.17
CA GLY A 263 -3.46 -4.42 -21.89
C GLY A 263 -3.88 -4.14 -20.45
N ILE A 264 -5.14 -3.82 -20.24
CA ILE A 264 -5.76 -3.61 -18.94
C ILE A 264 -7.08 -4.39 -18.91
N LYS A 265 -7.21 -5.32 -17.97
CA LYS A 265 -8.47 -6.04 -17.76
C LYS A 265 -9.49 -5.12 -17.10
N TYR A 266 -10.76 -5.24 -17.50
CA TYR A 266 -11.82 -4.37 -16.97
C TYR A 266 -12.04 -4.54 -15.46
N ASP A 267 -11.81 -5.73 -14.91
CA ASP A 267 -11.95 -6.05 -13.49
C ASP A 267 -10.87 -5.44 -12.59
N ALA A 268 -9.71 -5.10 -13.16
CA ALA A 268 -8.64 -4.41 -12.47
C ALA A 268 -8.84 -2.89 -12.38
N ILE A 269 -9.78 -2.34 -13.17
CA ILE A 269 -10.03 -0.90 -13.24
C ILE A 269 -10.75 -0.40 -11.98
N ARG A 270 -10.31 0.77 -11.50
CA ARG A 270 -10.99 1.54 -10.46
C ARG A 270 -11.29 2.94 -11.00
N LEU A 271 -12.55 3.31 -11.17
CA LEU A 271 -12.97 4.65 -11.57
C LEU A 271 -13.14 5.62 -10.39
N PHE A 272 -12.77 6.88 -10.60
CA PHE A 272 -12.93 7.96 -9.63
C PHE A 272 -13.50 9.19 -10.31
N THR A 273 -14.33 9.96 -9.61
CA THR A 273 -14.80 11.26 -10.08
C THR A 273 -13.66 12.27 -10.16
N ASN A 274 -13.90 13.43 -10.75
CA ASN A 274 -12.93 14.53 -10.74
C ASN A 274 -12.55 14.98 -9.31
N SER A 275 -13.54 15.01 -8.39
CA SER A 275 -13.34 15.31 -6.97
C SER A 275 -12.56 14.22 -6.21
N GLY A 276 -12.37 13.05 -6.82
CA GLY A 276 -11.58 11.95 -6.29
C GLY A 276 -12.38 10.86 -5.57
N GLU A 277 -13.72 10.94 -5.59
CA GLU A 277 -14.60 9.93 -4.99
C GLU A 277 -14.60 8.65 -5.83
N ARG A 278 -14.64 7.50 -5.17
CA ARG A 278 -14.64 6.19 -5.84
C ARG A 278 -16.01 5.90 -6.46
N ILE A 279 -16.05 5.62 -7.77
CA ILE A 279 -17.24 5.16 -8.48
C ILE A 279 -17.27 3.63 -8.42
N ARG A 280 -18.11 3.06 -7.57
CA ARG A 280 -18.23 1.60 -7.43
C ARG A 280 -19.11 1.05 -8.54
N ILE A 281 -18.58 0.09 -9.28
CA ILE A 281 -19.26 -0.52 -10.41
C ILE A 281 -19.45 -1.99 -10.06
N LYS A 282 -20.66 -2.51 -10.26
CA LYS A 282 -20.91 -3.95 -10.17
C LYS A 282 -20.45 -4.56 -11.49
N LEU A 283 -19.42 -5.42 -11.43
CA LEU A 283 -18.96 -6.23 -12.55
C LEU A 283 -19.64 -7.60 -12.50
#